data_AF-S8CSW6-F1
#
_entry.id   AF-S8CSW6-F1
#
_cell.length_a   1.000
_cell.length_b   1.000
_cell.length_c   1.000
_cell.angle_alpha   90.00
_cell.angle_beta   90.00
_cell.angle_gamma   90.00
#
_symmetry.space_group_name_H-M   'P 1'
#
loop_
_entity.id
_entity.type
_entity.pdbx_description
1 polymer ?
#
loop_
_entity_poly.entity_id
_entity_poly.type
_entity_poly.pdbx_seq_one_letter_code
_entity_poly.pdbx_strand_id
1 'polypeptide(L)'
;GLGNNAGDYGKLALTLKDYGVDAAIAQVSRLDWLRNAAGLLDGNYWRGTLRPRPVLDWYFERVEAAIADARESAEGSSLSMIGHSAGGWLARVYLQEFGQSDVSLLLTLGTPHRAPPKGVSGVIDQTRGLLDYVQEHCPKAVYTPQFRYVCIAGRYMQGARLIGANN
;
A
#
# COMPACT_ATOMS: atom_id res chain seq x y z
N GLY A 1 1.97 -4.05 4.18
CA GLY A 1 2.22 -2.62 4.52
C GLY A 1 3.65 -2.46 5.04
N LEU A 2 4.19 -1.24 5.03
CA LEU A 2 5.57 -0.94 5.45
C LEU A 2 5.84 -1.49 6.86
N GLY A 3 6.95 -2.20 7.02
CA GLY A 3 7.38 -2.78 8.30
C GLY A 3 6.67 -4.08 8.70
N ASN A 4 5.55 -4.44 8.06
CA ASN A 4 4.77 -5.66 8.35
C ASN A 4 5.29 -6.90 7.61
N ASN A 5 4.72 -8.07 7.91
CA ASN A 5 4.98 -9.31 7.18
C ASN A 5 3.68 -10.02 6.74
N ALA A 6 3.82 -11.11 5.99
CA ALA A 6 2.70 -11.93 5.51
C ALA A 6 1.87 -12.54 6.65
N GLY A 7 2.52 -12.93 7.75
CA GLY A 7 1.86 -13.50 8.93
C GLY A 7 0.86 -12.56 9.58
N ASP A 8 1.05 -11.24 9.48
CA ASP A 8 0.10 -10.24 9.99
C ASP A 8 -1.29 -10.31 9.32
N TYR A 9 -1.40 -10.97 8.15
CA TYR A 9 -2.64 -11.11 7.38
C TYR A 9 -3.29 -12.50 7.51
N GLY A 10 -2.69 -13.45 8.25
CA GLY A 10 -3.20 -14.82 8.35
C GLY A 10 -4.62 -14.89 8.90
N LYS A 11 -4.94 -14.13 9.96
CA LYS A 11 -6.30 -14.08 10.52
C LYS A 11 -7.32 -13.53 9.52
N LEU A 12 -6.94 -12.51 8.74
CA LEU A 12 -7.81 -11.94 7.72
C LEU A 12 -8.11 -12.97 6.62
N ALA A 13 -7.10 -13.70 6.15
CA ALA A 13 -7.28 -14.75 5.14
C ALA A 13 -8.20 -15.87 5.66
N LEU A 14 -8.04 -16.31 6.91
CA LEU A 14 -8.94 -17.29 7.52
C LEU A 14 -10.37 -16.77 7.60
N THR A 15 -10.58 -15.53 8.05
CA THR A 15 -11.91 -14.93 8.08
C THR A 15 -12.53 -14.82 6.70
N LEU A 16 -11.78 -14.41 5.66
CA LEU A 16 -12.28 -14.36 4.29
C LEU A 16 -12.68 -15.75 3.79
N LYS A 17 -11.89 -16.77 4.12
CA LYS A 17 -12.20 -18.16 3.80
C LYS A 17 -13.50 -18.63 4.46
N ASP A 18 -13.75 -18.25 5.71
CA ASP A 18 -15.02 -18.54 6.40
C ASP A 18 -16.24 -17.91 5.69
N TYR A 19 -16.03 -16.83 4.93
CA TYR A 19 -17.03 -16.20 4.05
C TYR A 19 -16.99 -16.72 2.60
N GLY A 20 -16.24 -17.78 2.32
CA GLY A 20 -16.14 -18.39 0.97
C GLY A 20 -15.28 -17.59 -0.01
N VAL A 21 -14.37 -16.75 0.49
CA VAL A 21 -13.42 -15.98 -0.33
C VAL A 21 -12.00 -16.51 -0.10
N ASP A 22 -11.45 -17.19 -1.09
CA ASP A 22 -10.04 -17.59 -1.07
C ASP A 22 -9.11 -16.38 -1.23
N ALA A 23 -7.98 -16.42 -0.54
CA ALA A 23 -7.05 -15.30 -0.48
C ALA A 23 -5.59 -15.77 -0.57
N ALA A 24 -4.84 -15.19 -1.51
CA ALA A 24 -3.38 -15.25 -1.54
C ALA A 24 -2.79 -14.04 -0.80
N ILE A 25 -1.65 -14.24 -0.13
CA ILE A 25 -0.95 -13.20 0.61
C ILE A 25 0.42 -12.98 -0.03
N ALA A 26 0.74 -11.74 -0.41
CA ALA A 26 2.08 -11.35 -0.83
C ALA A 26 3.10 -11.68 0.26
N GLN A 27 4.00 -12.61 -0.05
CA GLN A 27 4.98 -13.12 0.90
C GLN A 27 6.03 -12.06 1.17
N VAL A 28 5.78 -11.18 2.14
CA VAL A 28 6.73 -10.16 2.58
C VAL A 28 7.18 -10.48 4.00
N SER A 29 8.47 -10.42 4.26
CA SER A 29 9.07 -10.54 5.59
C SER A 29 9.48 -9.17 6.12
N ARG A 30 9.65 -9.06 7.45
CA ARG A 30 10.13 -7.81 8.04
C ARG A 30 11.54 -7.46 7.57
N LEU A 31 12.37 -8.47 7.33
CA LEU A 31 13.72 -8.32 6.79
C LEU A 31 13.73 -7.79 5.36
N ASP A 32 12.69 -8.06 4.57
CA ASP A 32 12.65 -7.55 3.20
C ASP A 32 12.64 -6.02 3.16
N TRP A 33 12.04 -5.37 4.16
CA TRP A 33 12.02 -3.91 4.27
C TRP A 33 13.40 -3.28 4.49
N LEU A 34 14.40 -4.05 4.94
CA LEU A 34 15.78 -3.56 5.00
C LEU A 34 16.32 -3.22 3.62
N ARG A 35 15.76 -3.78 2.54
CA ARG A 35 16.10 -3.38 1.16
C ARG A 35 15.73 -1.93 0.88
N ASN A 36 14.70 -1.39 1.54
CA ASN A 36 14.38 0.04 1.43
C ASN A 36 15.42 0.91 2.15
N ALA A 37 16.12 0.37 3.16
CA ALA A 37 17.24 1.06 3.80
C ALA A 37 18.50 1.08 2.93
N ALA A 38 18.66 0.16 1.96
CA ALA A 38 19.70 0.30 0.93
C ALA A 38 19.50 1.58 0.09
N GLY A 39 18.27 2.12 0.05
CA GLY A 39 17.96 3.43 -0.50
C GLY A 39 18.66 4.60 0.20
N LEU A 40 19.21 4.43 1.42
CA LEU A 40 20.00 5.47 2.10
C LEU A 40 21.27 5.86 1.32
N LEU A 41 21.74 4.99 0.41
CA LEU A 41 22.86 5.29 -0.48
C LEU A 41 22.44 6.10 -1.71
N ASP A 42 21.14 6.27 -1.96
CA ASP A 42 20.60 7.07 -3.07
C ASP A 42 20.40 8.54 -2.64
N GLY A 43 21.01 9.47 -3.37
CA GLY A 43 20.80 10.91 -3.15
C GLY A 43 19.33 11.34 -3.28
N ASN A 44 18.52 10.63 -4.06
CA ASN A 44 17.08 10.86 -4.18
C ASN A 44 16.32 10.54 -2.89
N TYR A 45 16.82 9.59 -2.08
CA TYR A 45 16.25 9.29 -0.77
C TYR A 45 16.32 10.51 0.14
N TRP A 46 17.47 11.16 0.18
CA TRP A 46 17.70 12.36 0.99
C TRP A 46 17.00 13.59 0.43
N ARG A 47 16.85 13.68 -0.90
CA ARG A 47 16.06 14.73 -1.55
C ARG A 47 14.55 14.52 -1.44
N GLY A 48 14.08 13.35 -1.01
CA GLY A 48 12.66 13.02 -0.98
C GLY A 48 12.04 12.97 -2.38
N THR A 49 12.79 12.47 -3.35
CA THR A 49 12.38 12.36 -4.76
C THR A 49 12.50 10.92 -5.28
N LEU A 50 12.31 9.92 -4.40
CA LEU A 50 12.36 8.53 -4.81
C LEU A 50 11.30 8.24 -5.87
N ARG A 51 11.67 7.42 -6.85
CA ARG A 51 10.76 6.80 -7.81
C ARG A 51 10.50 5.35 -7.37
N PRO A 52 9.34 4.77 -7.69
CA PRO A 52 9.04 3.39 -7.32
C PRO A 52 10.05 2.39 -7.82
N ARG A 53 10.48 2.51 -9.08
CA ARG A 53 11.49 1.63 -9.67
C ARG A 53 12.87 2.31 -9.61
N PRO A 54 13.93 1.58 -9.25
CA PRO A 54 13.97 0.16 -8.88
C PRO A 54 13.69 -0.12 -7.39
N VAL A 55 13.44 0.92 -6.57
CA VAL A 55 13.38 0.84 -5.09
C VAL A 55 12.40 -0.22 -4.57
N LEU A 56 11.26 -0.39 -5.25
CA LEU A 56 10.15 -1.25 -4.86
C LEU A 56 10.02 -2.50 -5.74
N ASP A 57 10.97 -2.76 -6.65
CA ASP A 57 10.88 -3.91 -7.56
C ASP A 57 10.76 -5.23 -6.78
N TRP A 58 11.54 -5.39 -5.72
CA TRP A 58 11.44 -6.55 -4.82
C TRP A 58 10.04 -6.74 -4.22
N TYR A 59 9.31 -5.65 -3.96
CA TYR A 59 7.97 -5.70 -3.39
C TYR A 59 6.97 -6.09 -4.49
N PHE A 60 7.12 -5.52 -5.69
CA PHE A 60 6.27 -5.85 -6.83
C PHE A 60 6.42 -7.30 -7.27
N GLU A 61 7.62 -7.88 -7.17
CA GLU A 61 7.82 -9.33 -7.38
C GLU A 61 6.97 -10.19 -6.41
N ARG A 62 6.86 -9.79 -5.14
CA ARG A 62 6.02 -10.51 -4.16
C ARG A 62 4.53 -10.30 -4.40
N VAL A 63 4.13 -9.15 -4.93
CA VAL A 63 2.75 -8.87 -5.31
C VAL A 63 2.37 -9.69 -6.55
N GLU A 64 3.22 -9.73 -7.58
CA GLU A 64 3.01 -10.52 -8.79
C GLU A 64 2.86 -12.01 -8.46
N ALA A 65 3.73 -12.55 -7.60
CA ALA A 65 3.63 -13.95 -7.17
C ALA A 65 2.29 -14.25 -6.48
N ALA A 66 1.83 -13.39 -5.57
CA ALA A 66 0.53 -13.59 -4.92
C ALA A 66 -0.66 -13.41 -5.87
N ILE A 67 -0.53 -12.56 -6.90
CA ILE A 67 -1.55 -12.44 -7.95
C ILE A 67 -1.59 -13.71 -8.78
N ALA A 68 -0.43 -14.30 -9.13
CA ALA A 68 -0.38 -15.59 -9.82
C ALA A 68 -1.08 -16.70 -9.02
N ASP A 69 -0.77 -16.83 -7.71
CA ASP A 69 -1.42 -17.79 -6.82
C ASP A 69 -2.95 -17.57 -6.76
N ALA A 70 -3.38 -16.31 -6.68
CA ALA A 70 -4.79 -15.96 -6.66
C ALA A 70 -5.49 -16.26 -8.00
N ARG A 71 -4.82 -16.05 -9.14
CA ARG A 71 -5.34 -16.38 -10.47
C ARG A 71 -5.62 -17.87 -10.61
N GLU A 72 -4.73 -18.72 -10.11
CA GLU A 72 -4.93 -20.17 -10.12
C GLU A 72 -6.18 -20.58 -9.34
N SER A 73 -6.46 -19.91 -8.22
CA SER A 73 -7.63 -20.18 -7.38
C SER A 73 -8.93 -19.56 -7.90
N ALA A 74 -8.86 -18.51 -8.72
CA ALA A 74 -10.02 -17.73 -9.15
C ALA A 74 -10.76 -18.32 -10.37
N GLU A 75 -10.23 -19.38 -11.01
CA GLU A 75 -10.84 -20.05 -12.18
C GLU A 75 -11.31 -19.08 -13.28
N GLY A 76 -10.55 -18.01 -13.53
CA GLY A 76 -10.88 -16.97 -14.53
C GLY A 76 -11.79 -15.85 -14.04
N SER A 77 -12.15 -15.84 -12.75
CA SER A 77 -12.83 -14.71 -12.11
C SER A 77 -11.87 -13.53 -11.86
N SER A 78 -12.41 -12.31 -11.83
CA SER A 78 -11.63 -11.12 -11.45
C SER A 78 -11.17 -11.18 -9.99
N LEU A 79 -10.00 -10.64 -9.71
CA LEU A 79 -9.40 -10.56 -8.38
C LEU A 79 -9.78 -9.27 -7.64
N SER A 80 -9.66 -9.33 -6.31
CA SER A 80 -9.71 -8.17 -5.42
C SER A 80 -8.37 -7.97 -4.73
N MET A 81 -7.81 -6.77 -4.78
CA MET A 81 -6.59 -6.41 -4.05
C MET A 81 -6.94 -5.72 -2.73
N ILE A 82 -6.39 -6.21 -1.62
CA ILE A 82 -6.53 -5.59 -0.30
C ILE A 82 -5.19 -5.03 0.15
N GLY A 83 -5.10 -3.72 0.34
CA GLY A 83 -3.89 -3.03 0.79
C GLY A 83 -4.09 -2.30 2.11
N HIS A 84 -3.30 -2.65 3.14
CA HIS A 84 -3.33 -1.96 4.44
C HIS A 84 -2.18 -0.97 4.61
N SER A 85 -2.47 0.21 5.16
CA SER A 85 -1.53 1.29 5.40
C SER A 85 -0.72 1.58 4.12
N ALA A 86 0.61 1.48 4.15
CA ALA A 86 1.41 1.70 2.94
C ALA A 86 1.11 0.70 1.80
N GLY A 87 0.58 -0.49 2.14
CA GLY A 87 0.18 -1.48 1.14
C GLY A 87 -0.89 -0.99 0.18
N GLY A 88 -1.77 -0.07 0.61
CA GLY A 88 -2.80 0.48 -0.27
C GLY A 88 -2.24 1.37 -1.36
N TRP A 89 -1.33 2.30 -1.03
CA TRP A 89 -0.69 3.13 -2.07
C TRP A 89 0.31 2.32 -2.90
N LEU A 90 0.98 1.32 -2.33
CA LEU A 90 1.82 0.38 -3.09
C LEU A 90 1.01 -0.39 -4.14
N ALA A 91 -0.20 -0.84 -3.79
CA ALA A 91 -1.10 -1.49 -4.74
C ALA A 91 -1.50 -0.54 -5.89
N ARG A 92 -1.71 0.76 -5.62
CA ARG A 92 -1.97 1.75 -6.68
C ARG A 92 -0.79 1.87 -7.64
N VAL A 93 0.43 1.90 -7.11
CA VAL A 93 1.64 1.95 -7.95
C VAL A 93 1.74 0.68 -8.79
N TYR A 94 1.54 -0.49 -8.18
CA TYR A 94 1.56 -1.75 -8.92
C TYR A 94 0.55 -1.75 -10.08
N LEU A 95 -0.70 -1.36 -9.83
CA LEU A 95 -1.72 -1.27 -10.90
C LEU A 95 -1.36 -0.25 -11.99
N GLN A 96 -0.68 0.83 -11.64
CA GLN A 96 -0.21 1.83 -12.60
C GLN A 96 0.96 1.32 -13.46
N GLU A 97 1.88 0.54 -12.88
CA GLU A 97 3.09 0.05 -13.56
C GLU A 97 2.84 -1.23 -14.37
N PHE A 98 1.97 -2.12 -13.86
CA PHE A 98 1.75 -3.46 -14.40
C PHE A 98 0.34 -3.68 -14.99
N GLY A 99 -0.57 -2.72 -14.81
CA GLY A 99 -1.94 -2.79 -15.30
C GLY A 99 -2.93 -3.39 -14.30
N GLN A 100 -4.20 -3.40 -14.67
CA GLN A 100 -5.34 -3.75 -13.81
C GLN A 100 -6.30 -4.79 -14.41
N SER A 101 -5.93 -5.46 -15.52
CA SER A 101 -6.88 -6.26 -16.33
C SER A 101 -7.64 -7.31 -15.53
N ASP A 102 -6.99 -7.88 -14.52
CA ASP A 102 -7.52 -9.01 -13.76
C ASP A 102 -8.03 -8.59 -12.38
N VAL A 103 -8.06 -7.28 -12.08
CA VAL A 103 -8.44 -6.73 -10.78
C VAL A 103 -9.70 -5.89 -10.93
N SER A 104 -10.78 -6.27 -10.25
CA SER A 104 -12.06 -5.53 -10.27
C SER A 104 -12.28 -4.65 -9.03
N LEU A 105 -11.48 -4.86 -7.98
CA LEU A 105 -11.58 -4.13 -6.72
C LEU A 105 -10.20 -3.85 -6.13
N LEU A 106 -9.92 -2.58 -5.84
CA LEU A 106 -8.86 -2.18 -4.92
C LEU A 106 -9.50 -1.70 -3.61
N LEU A 107 -9.34 -2.50 -2.56
CA LEU A 107 -9.76 -2.19 -1.20
C LEU A 107 -8.57 -1.72 -0.37
N THR A 108 -8.64 -0.50 0.14
CA THR A 108 -7.58 0.08 0.98
C THR A 108 -8.03 0.24 2.42
N LEU A 109 -7.18 -0.17 3.37
CA LEU A 109 -7.46 -0.14 4.81
C LEU A 109 -6.52 0.86 5.48
N GLY A 110 -7.06 1.95 6.03
CA GLY A 110 -6.27 2.96 6.76
C GLY A 110 -5.08 3.52 5.97
N THR A 111 -5.19 3.60 4.63
CA THR A 111 -4.09 3.98 3.75
C THR A 111 -3.93 5.49 3.66
N PRO A 112 -2.71 6.05 3.84
CA PRO A 112 -2.46 7.45 3.52
C PRO A 112 -2.43 7.62 1.99
N HIS A 113 -3.36 8.43 1.46
CA HIS A 113 -3.50 8.67 0.02
C HIS A 113 -2.84 9.95 -0.48
N ARG A 114 -2.32 10.77 0.43
CA ARG A 114 -1.66 12.06 0.15
C ARG A 114 -0.33 12.11 0.86
N ALA A 115 0.65 12.74 0.23
CA ALA A 115 1.92 13.05 0.87
C ALA A 115 1.73 13.99 2.08
N PRO A 116 2.62 13.91 3.09
CA PRO A 116 2.62 14.88 4.16
C PRO A 116 2.90 16.30 3.64
N PRO A 117 2.41 17.34 4.33
CA PRO A 117 2.62 18.73 3.89
C PRO A 117 4.10 19.10 3.89
N LYS A 118 4.54 19.79 2.83
CA LYS A 118 5.92 20.25 2.68
C LYS A 118 6.18 21.48 3.55
N GLY A 119 7.39 21.59 4.10
CA GLY A 119 7.84 22.77 4.86
C GLY A 119 7.27 22.90 6.28
N VAL A 120 6.55 21.90 6.79
CA VAL A 120 6.05 21.91 8.17
C VAL A 120 7.14 21.41 9.11
N SER A 121 7.52 22.24 10.09
CA SER A 121 8.53 21.89 11.09
C SER A 121 8.15 20.60 11.83
N GLY A 122 9.12 19.68 11.95
CA GLY A 122 8.93 18.38 12.62
C GLY A 122 8.22 17.31 11.78
N VAL A 123 7.77 17.62 10.55
CA VAL A 123 7.14 16.65 9.65
C VAL A 123 8.17 16.13 8.64
N ILE A 124 8.44 14.82 8.67
CA ILE A 124 9.34 14.14 7.73
C ILE A 124 8.52 13.19 6.86
N ASP A 125 8.67 13.29 5.54
CA ASP A 125 8.08 12.31 4.63
C ASP A 125 8.80 10.97 4.72
N GLN A 126 8.15 10.01 5.39
CA GLN A 126 8.63 8.63 5.54
C GLN A 126 8.58 7.85 4.21
N THR A 127 7.79 8.32 3.24
CA THR A 127 7.72 7.73 1.90
C THR A 127 8.77 8.30 0.96
N ARG A 128 9.50 9.33 1.38
CA ARG A 128 10.63 9.94 0.66
C ARG A 128 10.28 10.31 -0.80
N GLY A 129 9.08 10.86 -1.02
CA GLY A 129 8.58 11.28 -2.33
C GLY A 129 7.72 10.25 -3.06
N LEU A 130 7.59 9.02 -2.56
CA LEU A 130 6.79 7.99 -3.22
C LEU A 130 5.28 8.32 -3.20
N LEU A 131 4.77 8.97 -2.15
CA LEU A 131 3.37 9.43 -2.15
C LEU A 131 3.14 10.63 -3.09
N ASP A 132 4.14 11.48 -3.28
CA ASP A 132 4.09 12.52 -4.32
C ASP A 132 4.01 11.86 -5.71
N TYR A 133 4.84 10.84 -5.97
CA TYR A 133 4.78 10.04 -7.20
C TYR A 133 3.37 9.49 -7.44
N VAL A 134 2.78 8.85 -6.42
CA VAL A 134 1.43 8.28 -6.50
C VAL A 134 0.39 9.36 -6.82
N GLN A 135 0.50 10.54 -6.20
CA GLN A 135 -0.44 11.62 -6.43
C GLN A 135 -0.36 12.19 -7.86
N GLU A 136 0.85 12.26 -8.42
CA GLU A 136 1.10 12.81 -9.74
C GLU A 136 0.83 11.81 -10.88
N HIS A 137 1.11 10.53 -10.68
CA HIS A 137 1.17 9.53 -11.76
C HIS A 137 0.09 8.46 -11.69
N CYS A 138 -0.43 8.12 -10.49
CA CYS A 138 -1.45 7.08 -10.38
C CYS A 138 -2.85 7.65 -10.63
N PRO A 139 -3.76 6.89 -11.27
CA PRO A 139 -5.13 7.31 -11.48
C PRO A 139 -5.82 7.68 -10.16
N LYS A 140 -6.77 8.60 -10.27
CA LYS A 140 -7.67 8.94 -9.17
C LYS A 140 -8.56 7.74 -8.86
N ALA A 141 -9.09 7.71 -7.63
CA ALA A 141 -10.07 6.70 -7.26
C ALA A 141 -11.30 6.79 -8.19
N VAL A 142 -11.73 5.63 -8.70
CA VAL A 142 -12.92 5.49 -9.54
C VAL A 142 -13.83 4.41 -8.97
N TYR A 143 -15.12 4.51 -9.26
CA TYR A 143 -16.10 3.51 -8.87
C TYR A 143 -16.99 3.22 -10.09
N THR A 144 -16.57 2.26 -10.90
CA THR A 144 -17.30 1.82 -12.09
C THR A 144 -17.72 0.35 -11.93
N PRO A 145 -18.61 -0.17 -12.80
CA PRO A 145 -18.94 -1.59 -12.79
C PRO A 145 -17.73 -2.51 -13.03
N GLN A 146 -16.72 -2.03 -13.78
CA GLN A 146 -15.53 -2.79 -14.14
C GLN A 146 -14.43 -2.71 -13.09
N PHE A 147 -14.29 -1.57 -12.40
CA PHE A 147 -13.26 -1.36 -11.40
C PHE A 147 -13.73 -0.45 -10.27
N ARG A 148 -13.58 -0.92 -9.03
CA ARG A 148 -13.97 -0.19 -7.83
C ARG A 148 -12.74 0.09 -6.97
N TYR A 149 -12.56 1.35 -6.65
CA TYR A 149 -11.65 1.79 -5.60
C TYR A 149 -12.46 2.06 -4.34
N VAL A 150 -12.21 1.29 -3.27
CA VAL A 150 -12.86 1.47 -1.98
C VAL A 150 -11.81 1.75 -0.90
N CYS A 151 -12.05 2.77 -0.07
CA CYS A 151 -11.22 3.09 1.08
C CYS A 151 -12.03 2.90 2.36
N ILE A 152 -11.56 2.02 3.24
CA ILE A 152 -12.06 1.88 4.60
C ILE A 152 -11.10 2.65 5.52
N ALA A 153 -11.59 3.76 6.06
CA ALA A 153 -10.86 4.60 6.99
C ALA A 153 -11.64 4.77 8.29
N GLY A 154 -10.91 4.90 9.40
CA GLY A 154 -11.49 5.24 10.69
C GLY A 154 -11.87 6.72 10.79
N ARG A 155 -12.61 7.05 11.85
CA ARG A 155 -12.88 8.45 12.21
C ARG A 155 -11.63 9.03 12.89
N TYR A 156 -11.17 10.18 12.41
CA TYR A 156 -10.13 10.95 13.10
C TYR A 156 -10.59 11.30 14.51
N MET A 157 -9.76 11.00 15.51
CA MET A 157 -9.96 11.42 16.90
C MET A 157 -8.77 12.24 17.34
N GLN A 158 -9.02 13.47 17.77
CA GLN A 158 -7.99 14.34 18.31
C GLN A 158 -7.63 13.89 19.73
N GLY A 159 -6.35 13.59 19.98
CA GLY A 159 -5.87 13.30 21.33
C GLY A 159 -5.96 14.52 22.23
N ALA A 160 -6.15 14.29 23.54
CA ALA A 160 -6.08 15.36 24.53
C ALA A 160 -4.63 15.83 24.71
N ARG A 161 -4.41 17.13 24.94
CA ARG A 161 -3.09 17.64 25.35
C ARG A 161 -2.75 17.03 26.71
N LEU A 162 -1.61 16.33 26.79
CA LEU A 162 -1.15 15.71 28.04
C LEU A 162 -0.67 16.73 29.09
N ILE A 163 -0.34 17.96 28.66
CA ILE A 163 0.08 19.06 29.53
C ILE A 163 -0.64 20.33 29.07
N GLY A 164 -1.27 21.03 30.01
CA GLY A 164 -2.03 22.25 29.78
C GLY A 164 -1.17 23.34 29.14
N ALA A 165 -1.75 24.07 28.20
CA ALA A 165 -1.24 25.39 27.88
C ALA A 165 -1.41 26.24 29.13
N ASN A 166 -0.31 26.64 29.76
CA ASN A 166 -0.37 27.79 30.66
C ASN A 166 -0.74 29.01 29.82
N ASN A 167 -1.75 29.73 30.31
CA ASN A 167 -2.38 30.91 29.72
C ASN A 167 -1.39 31.90 29.10
#